data_AF-A0A917YCS6-F1
#
_entry.id   AF-A0A917YCS6-F1
#
_cell.length_a   1.000
_cell.length_b   1.000
_cell.length_c   1.000
_cell.angle_alpha   90.00
_cell.angle_beta   90.00
_cell.angle_gamma   90.00
#
_symmetry.space_group_name_H-M   'P 1'
#
loop_
_entity.id
_entity.type
_entity.pdbx_description
1 polymer ?
#
loop_
_entity_poly.entity_id
_entity_poly.type
_entity_poly.pdbx_seq_one_letter_code
_entity_poly.pdbx_strand_id
1 'polypeptide(L)' 'MGELQEIARVHGLIDGLGRRLDGKPAATQTYRRRRAVVFNVLEFAVELEYLTSNLLSRVRRKRGKGRRTIGAA' A
#
# COMPACT_ATOMS: atom_id res chain seq x y z
N MET A 1 -6.76 5.98 20.15
CA MET A 1 -5.86 6.85 19.37
C MET A 1 -4.54 6.11 19.17
N GLY A 2 -4.04 5.94 17.93
CA GLY A 2 -2.70 5.36 17.67
C GLY A 2 -2.61 4.10 16.80
N GLU A 3 -3.63 3.79 16.00
CA GLU A 3 -3.70 2.47 15.34
C GLU A 3 -2.77 2.30 14.11
N LEU A 4 -2.24 3.41 13.55
CA LEU A 4 -1.34 3.43 12.38
C LEU A 4 0.16 3.57 12.72
N GLN A 5 0.54 3.66 14.01
CA GLN A 5 1.95 3.76 14.41
C GLN A 5 2.71 2.43 14.27
N GLU A 6 2.00 1.32 14.07
CA GLU A 6 2.60 0.01 13.93
C GLU A 6 2.96 -0.30 12.47
N ILE A 7 4.24 -0.54 12.21
CA ILE A 7 4.77 -0.87 10.88
C ILE A 7 4.06 -2.09 10.27
N ALA A 8 3.64 -3.07 11.08
CA ALA A 8 2.89 -4.23 10.62
C ALA A 8 1.57 -3.86 9.94
N ARG A 9 0.88 -2.81 10.41
CA ARG A 9 -0.36 -2.32 9.78
C ARG A 9 -0.12 -1.64 8.45
N VAL A 10 1.02 -0.97 8.29
CA VAL A 10 1.45 -0.37 7.00
C VAL A 10 1.68 -1.46 5.95
N HIS A 11 2.20 -2.63 6.34
CA HIS A 11 2.32 -3.78 5.43
C HIS A 11 0.95 -4.33 4.99
N GLY A 12 0.00 -4.45 5.92
CA GLY A 12 -1.39 -4.83 5.60
C GLY A 12 -2.07 -3.84 4.66
N LEU A 13 -1.89 -2.53 4.92
CA LEU A 13 -2.38 -1.46 4.06
C LEU A 13 -1.83 -1.59 2.62
N ILE A 14 -0.52 -1.78 2.46
CA ILE A 14 0.11 -1.92 1.13
C ILE A 14 -0.36 -3.18 0.40
N ASP A 15 -0.53 -4.29 1.11
CA ASP A 15 -1.06 -5.52 0.53
C ASP A 15 -2.50 -5.33 0.03
N GLY A 16 -3.34 -4.64 0.83
CA GLY A 16 -4.69 -4.25 0.45
C GLY A 16 -4.73 -3.35 -0.79
N LEU A 17 -3.85 -2.35 -0.90
CA LEU A 17 -3.76 -1.48 -2.10
C LEU A 17 -3.41 -2.28 -3.36
N GLY A 18 -2.68 -3.38 -3.20
CA GLY A 18 -2.28 -4.30 -4.26
C GLY A 18 -3.39 -5.22 -4.75
N ARG A 19 -4.56 -5.24 -4.08
CA ARG A 19 -5.70 -6.09 -4.45
C ARG A 19 -6.90 -5.24 -4.87
N ARG A 20 -7.72 -5.80 -5.74
CA ARG A 20 -9.07 -5.31 -6.03
C ARG A 20 -10.03 -5.82 -4.96
N LEU A 21 -11.23 -5.23 -4.89
CA LEU A 21 -12.30 -5.73 -4.03
C LEU A 21 -12.69 -7.18 -4.39
N ASP A 22 -12.47 -7.56 -5.64
CA ASP A 22 -12.62 -8.92 -6.17
C ASP A 22 -11.51 -9.89 -5.71
N GLY A 23 -10.61 -9.49 -4.81
CA GLY A 23 -9.46 -10.28 -4.34
C GLY A 23 -8.32 -10.44 -5.36
N LYS A 24 -8.55 -10.11 -6.64
CA LYS A 24 -7.55 -10.19 -7.72
C LYS A 24 -6.49 -9.10 -7.60
N PRO A 25 -5.27 -9.29 -8.15
CA PRO A 25 -4.26 -8.24 -8.18
C PRO A 25 -4.77 -6.98 -8.88
N ALA A 26 -4.51 -5.82 -8.29
CA ALA A 26 -4.74 -4.54 -8.94
C ALA A 26 -3.73 -4.34 -10.09
N ALA A 27 -4.16 -3.67 -11.16
CA ALA A 27 -3.24 -3.28 -12.22
C ALA A 27 -2.12 -2.39 -11.66
N THR A 28 -0.92 -2.48 -12.22
CA THR A 28 0.25 -1.75 -11.73
C THR A 28 0.00 -0.23 -11.65
N GLN A 29 -0.70 0.34 -12.63
CA GLN A 29 -1.04 1.76 -12.65
C GLN A 29 -2.02 2.11 -11.52
N THR A 30 -3.03 1.27 -11.29
CA THR A 30 -3.98 1.41 -10.18
C THR A 30 -3.27 1.36 -8.83
N TYR A 31 -2.36 0.40 -8.63
CA TYR A 31 -1.55 0.31 -7.41
C TYR A 31 -0.71 1.58 -7.19
N ARG A 32 -0.03 2.07 -8.23
CA ARG A 32 0.79 3.29 -8.13
C ARG A 32 -0.04 4.51 -7.73
N ARG A 33 -1.20 4.71 -8.37
CA ARG A 33 -2.13 5.81 -8.04
C ARG A 33 -2.62 5.71 -6.60
N ARG A 34 -3.10 4.53 -6.20
CA ARG A 34 -3.55 4.28 -4.82
C ARG A 34 -2.45 4.52 -3.79
N ARG A 35 -1.23 4.04 -4.04
CA ARG A 35 -0.09 4.25 -3.15
C ARG A 35 0.29 5.73 -3.03
N ALA A 36 0.24 6.51 -4.11
CA ALA A 36 0.50 7.95 -4.06
C ALA A 36 -0.55 8.69 -3.21
N VAL A 37 -1.83 8.37 -3.38
CA VAL A 37 -2.91 8.98 -2.58
C VAL A 37 -2.71 8.67 -1.10
N VAL A 38 -2.45 7.41 -0.74
CA VAL A 38 -2.25 7.03 0.66
C VAL A 38 -0.98 7.68 1.24
N PHE A 39 0.09 7.78 0.45
CA PHE A 39 1.28 8.51 0.87
C PHE A 39 0.96 9.95 1.25
N ASN A 40 0.23 10.68 0.39
CA ASN A 40 -0.16 12.07 0.65
C ASN A 40 -1.06 12.21 1.87
N VAL A 41 -2.00 11.28 2.08
CA VAL A 41 -2.87 11.28 3.27
C VAL A 41 -2.06 11.07 4.55
N LEU A 42 -1.04 10.20 4.52
CA LEU A 42 -0.16 10.00 5.68
C LEU A 42 0.77 11.20 5.93
N GLU A 43 1.28 11.86 4.88
CA GLU A 43 2.00 13.13 5.05
C GLU A 43 1.10 14.17 5.73
N PHE A 44 -0.14 14.32 5.25
CA PHE A 44 -1.10 15.26 5.84
C PHE A 44 -1.41 14.94 7.31
N ALA A 45 -1.50 13.66 7.67
CA ALA A 45 -1.67 13.24 9.05
C ALA A 45 -0.43 13.52 9.93
N VAL A 46 0.78 13.58 9.35
CA VAL A 46 1.98 14.04 10.04
C VAL A 46 1.95 15.56 10.22
N GLU A 47 1.52 16.32 9.22
CA GLU A 47 1.32 17.78 9.33
C GLU A 47 0.31 18.15 10.42
N LEU A 48 -0.71 17.32 10.60
CA LEU A 48 -1.69 17.45 11.68
C LEU A 48 -1.22 16.87 13.02
N GLU A 49 0.04 16.45 13.12
CA GLU A 49 0.69 15.89 14.32
C GLU A 49 0.05 14.60 14.87
N TYR A 50 -0.85 13.94 14.11
CA TYR A 50 -1.40 12.63 14.47
C TYR A 50 -0.37 11.49 14.32
N LEU A 51 0.65 11.71 13.50
CA LEU A 51 1.74 10.77 13.25
C LEU A 51 3.09 11.47 13.38
N THR A 52 4.06 10.80 13.99
CA THR A 52 5.43 11.34 14.13
C THR A 52 6.19 11.37 12.80
N SER A 53 5.88 10.45 11.88
CA SER A 53 6.48 10.42 10.54
C SER A 53 5.70 9.49 9.61
N ASN A 54 5.84 9.69 8.31
CA ASN A 54 5.19 8.83 7.33
C ASN A 54 5.94 7.51 7.15
N LEU A 55 5.37 6.45 7.72
CA LEU A 55 5.93 5.11 7.69
C LEU A 55 5.92 4.48 6.28
N LEU A 56 5.09 4.95 5.33
CA LEU A 56 5.10 4.45 3.94
C LEU A 56 6.41 4.74 3.20
N SER A 57 7.15 5.75 3.63
CA SER A 57 8.48 6.07 3.11
C SER A 57 9.48 4.93 3.34
N ARG A 58 9.36 4.24 4.49
CA ARG A 58 10.25 3.14 4.90
C ARG A 58 9.84 1.80 4.32
N VAL A 59 8.59 1.64 3.90
CA VAL A 59 8.08 0.37 3.40
C VAL A 59 8.16 0.29 1.88
N ARG A 60 9.08 -0.56 1.42
CA ARG A 60 9.26 -0.89 0.01
C ARG A 60 8.55 -2.22 -0.30
N ARG A 61 7.63 -2.23 -1.26
CA ARG A 61 6.94 -3.47 -1.67
C ARG A 61 7.96 -4.46 -2.25
N LYS A 62 8.06 -5.67 -1.68
CA LYS A 62 8.74 -6.79 -2.35
C LYS A 62 8.01 -7.07 -3.67
N ARG A 63 8.73 -6.96 -4.79
CA ARG A 63 8.17 -7.20 -6.12
C ARG A 63 7.85 -8.70 -6.23
N GLY A 64 6.60 -9.07 -5.95
CA GLY A 64 6.11 -10.43 -6.16
C GLY A 64 6.36 -10.86 -7.60
N LYS A 65 7.01 -12.01 -7.80
CA LYS A 65 7.20 -12.66 -9.09
C LYS A 65 5.84 -12.72 -9.77
N GLY A 66 5.68 -12.05 -10.90
CA GLY A 66 4.43 -12.09 -11.67
C GLY A 66 4.06 -13.56 -11.90
N ARG A 67 2.90 -13.97 -11.38
CA ARG A 67 2.35 -15.30 -11.62
C ARG A 67 2.09 -15.36 -13.13
N ARG A 68 3.03 -15.96 -13.88
CA ARG A 68 2.85 -16.30 -15.29
C ARG A 68 1.57 -17.13 -15.34
N THR A 69 0.52 -16.56 -15.93
CA THR A 69 -0.66 -17.32 -16.33
C THR A 69 -0.18 -18.30 -17.40
N ILE A 70 0.00 -19.54 -16.98
CA ILE A 70 0.17 -20.69 -17.86
C ILE A 70 -1.23 -21.02 -18.38
N GLY A 71 -1.38 -21.08 -19.70
CA GLY A 71 -2.49 -21.75 -20.36
C GLY A 71 -3.67 -20.85 -20.74
N ALA A 72 -3.71 -20.47 -22.01
CA ALA A 72 -4.92 -20.63 -22.80
C ALA A 72 -4.48 -21.40 -24.06
N ALA A 73 -4.87 -22.67 -24.10
CA ALA A 73 -4.77 -23.54 -25.26
C ALA A 73 -5.94 -23.25 -26.21
#